data_AF-A0A3S0Q1L9-F1
#
_entry.id   AF-A0A3S0Q1L9-F1
#
_cell.length_a   1.000
_cell.length_b   1.000
_cell.length_c   1.000
_cell.angle_alpha   90.00
_cell.angle_beta   90.00
_cell.angle_gamma   90.00
#
_symmetry.space_group_name_H-M   'P 1'
#
loop_
_entity.id
_entity.type
_entity.pdbx_description
1 polymer ?
#
loop_
_entity_poly.entity_id
_entity_poly.type
_entity_poly.pdbx_seq_one_letter_code
_entity_poly.pdbx_strand_id
1 'polypeptide(L)'
;MREFQVLERQKDYFICTIKGMHCRLVIDEYSQNLTLGMHTLHVEEITDRYEHFAKDAVFRLTLPLNEQDSIAICTLATGRKNRFTYKKCLRLGGKWEPILNEWVFSASVQEQVEALRKIVQSPPKLVEVTFHETITMPDKTLSLFGFELVKGMYAHRIPMMHKGVQLKGGDVIFVVEKPMHTIALPGTIVRLHVPESMIEDPDFREDYFGALSYRIIKQRVNR
;
A
#
# COMPACT_ATOMS: atom_id res chain seq x y z
N MET A 1 4.95 -10.89 17.72
CA MET A 1 5.22 -10.56 19.12
C MET A 1 6.66 -10.86 19.45
N ARG A 2 7.29 -10.02 20.27
CA ARG A 2 8.60 -10.27 20.89
C ARG A 2 8.47 -10.02 22.37
N GLU A 3 9.20 -10.78 23.17
CA GLU A 3 9.27 -10.58 24.61
C GLU A 3 10.37 -9.57 24.93
N PHE A 4 10.00 -8.56 25.69
CA PHE A 4 10.85 -7.46 26.12
C PHE A 4 10.89 -7.40 27.64
N GLN A 5 12.08 -7.15 28.18
CA GLN A 5 12.23 -6.66 29.55
C GLN A 5 12.43 -5.15 29.51
N VAL A 6 11.43 -4.38 29.95
CA VAL A 6 11.49 -2.93 30.06
C VAL A 6 12.18 -2.58 31.38
N LEU A 7 13.37 -1.98 31.31
CA LEU A 7 14.23 -1.72 32.46
C LEU A 7 14.04 -0.31 33.01
N GLU A 8 14.03 0.67 32.12
CA GLU A 8 14.01 2.08 32.49
C GLU A 8 13.22 2.91 31.49
N ARG A 9 12.50 3.92 31.98
CA ARG A 9 11.83 4.93 31.17
C ARG A 9 12.68 6.19 31.11
N GLN A 10 13.11 6.58 29.92
CA GLN A 10 13.73 7.88 29.68
C GLN A 10 12.71 8.87 29.10
N LYS A 11 13.19 10.04 28.63
CA LYS A 11 12.34 11.10 28.09
C LYS A 11 11.61 10.68 26.81
N ASP A 12 12.35 10.11 25.86
CA ASP A 12 11.86 9.82 24.50
C ASP A 12 11.86 8.31 24.17
N TYR A 13 12.44 7.47 25.03
CA TYR A 13 12.57 6.03 24.82
C TYR A 13 12.52 5.26 26.14
N PHE A 14 12.10 4.00 26.08
CA PHE A 14 12.36 2.99 27.09
C PHE A 14 13.65 2.24 26.76
N ILE A 15 14.47 1.98 27.78
CA ILE A 15 15.58 1.04 27.69
C ILE A 15 15.04 -0.35 27.98
N CYS A 16 15.23 -1.26 27.02
CA CYS A 16 14.71 -2.61 27.10
C CYS A 16 15.81 -3.65 26.78
N THR A 17 15.56 -4.92 27.11
CA THR A 17 16.35 -6.04 26.60
C THR A 17 15.46 -7.04 25.86
N ILE A 18 16.00 -7.61 24.78
CA ILE A 18 15.43 -8.75 24.06
C ILE A 18 16.48 -9.85 24.07
N LYS A 19 16.16 -11.02 24.63
CA LYS A 19 17.09 -12.18 24.70
C LYS A 19 18.49 -11.80 25.23
N GLY A 20 18.54 -10.89 26.20
CA GLY A 20 19.78 -10.41 26.82
C GLY A 20 20.55 -9.33 26.05
N MET A 21 20.06 -8.87 24.88
CA MET A 21 20.66 -7.75 24.15
C MET A 21 19.91 -6.44 24.43
N HIS A 22 20.64 -5.35 24.60
CA HIS A 22 20.05 -4.02 24.80
C HIS A 22 19.37 -3.50 23.52
N CYS A 23 18.22 -2.87 23.70
CA CYS A 23 17.44 -2.22 22.66
C CYS A 23 16.66 -1.05 23.23
N ARG A 24 16.06 -0.26 22.34
CA ARG A 24 15.24 0.89 22.73
C ARG A 24 13.84 0.75 22.17
N LEU A 25 12.85 1.21 22.93
CA LEU A 25 11.47 1.29 22.47
C LEU A 25 11.01 2.75 22.53
N VAL A 26 10.56 3.31 21.41
CA VAL A 26 10.18 4.73 21.33
C VAL A 26 8.95 5.01 22.18
N ILE A 27 8.97 6.13 22.91
CA ILE A 27 7.81 6.63 23.66
C ILE A 27 6.91 7.42 22.70
N ASP A 28 5.73 6.87 22.43
CA ASP A 28 4.69 7.48 21.60
C ASP A 28 3.30 7.25 22.22
N GLU A 29 2.25 7.60 21.48
CA GLU A 29 0.86 7.41 21.90
C GLU A 29 0.49 5.98 22.30
N TYR A 30 1.16 4.96 21.75
CA TYR A 30 0.90 3.54 22.03
C TYR A 30 1.73 3.00 23.19
N SER A 31 2.87 3.61 23.47
CA SER A 31 3.83 3.14 24.47
C SER A 31 3.94 4.01 25.72
N GLN A 32 3.36 5.23 25.73
CA GLN A 32 3.47 6.18 26.84
C GLN A 32 3.05 5.63 28.22
N ASN A 33 2.19 4.62 28.24
CA ASN A 33 1.67 3.99 29.45
C ASN A 33 2.32 2.62 29.75
N LEU A 34 3.36 2.25 29.00
CA LEU A 34 4.10 1.00 29.22
C LEU A 34 4.80 1.05 30.58
N THR A 35 4.61 0.00 31.37
CA THR A 35 5.24 -0.15 32.70
C THR A 35 6.60 -0.83 32.60
N LEU A 36 7.37 -0.78 33.69
CA LEU A 36 8.60 -1.55 33.80
C LEU A 36 8.27 -3.02 34.04
N GLY A 37 9.10 -3.93 33.54
CA GLY A 37 8.92 -5.38 33.70
C GLY A 37 8.93 -6.15 32.38
N MET A 38 8.45 -7.39 32.43
CA MET A 38 8.38 -8.28 31.28
C MET A 38 7.08 -8.06 30.52
N HIS A 39 7.19 -7.83 29.21
CA HIS A 39 6.06 -7.58 28.33
C HIS A 39 6.22 -8.34 27.01
N THR A 40 5.11 -8.91 26.53
CA THR A 40 5.03 -9.46 25.18
C THR A 40 4.41 -8.40 24.28
N LEU A 41 5.19 -7.86 23.35
CA LEU A 41 4.80 -6.69 22.57
C LEU A 41 4.81 -6.95 21.06
N HIS A 42 3.84 -6.38 20.37
CA HIS A 42 3.81 -6.23 18.92
C HIS A 42 4.59 -4.99 18.52
N VAL A 43 5.73 -5.19 17.86
CA VAL A 43 6.67 -4.12 17.53
C VAL A 43 7.15 -4.22 16.09
N GLU A 44 7.47 -3.07 15.51
CA GLU A 44 8.24 -2.93 14.29
C GLU A 44 9.65 -2.41 14.63
N GLU A 45 10.64 -2.85 13.87
CA GLU A 45 12.01 -2.34 13.99
C GLU A 45 12.17 -1.14 13.07
N ILE A 46 12.49 0.01 13.65
CA ILE A 46 12.64 1.29 12.94
C ILE A 46 14.08 1.79 13.01
N THR A 47 15.04 0.88 13.21
CA THR A 47 16.46 1.21 13.33
C THR A 47 16.98 1.96 12.11
N ASP A 48 17.16 3.27 12.24
CA ASP A 48 17.92 4.11 11.30
C ASP A 48 19.33 4.37 11.85
N ARG A 49 20.35 3.94 11.10
CA ARG A 49 21.77 4.11 11.46
C ARG A 49 22.23 5.57 11.40
N TYR A 50 21.55 6.43 10.66
CA TYR A 50 21.94 7.81 10.39
C TYR A 50 21.20 8.82 11.27
N GLU A 51 19.97 8.51 11.70
CA GLU A 51 19.13 9.42 12.49
C GLU A 51 19.20 9.16 13.99
N HIS A 52 19.37 7.90 14.42
CA HIS A 52 19.30 7.52 15.83
C HIS A 52 20.65 7.30 16.51
N PHE A 53 21.78 7.44 15.78
CA PHE A 53 23.17 7.31 16.26
C PHE A 53 23.44 6.09 17.19
N ALA A 54 22.60 5.06 17.13
CA ALA A 54 22.60 3.96 18.09
C ALA A 54 23.11 2.68 17.43
N LYS A 55 24.02 1.99 18.13
CA LYS A 55 24.37 0.58 17.83
C LYS A 55 23.23 -0.38 18.22
N ASP A 56 22.27 0.11 19.00
CA ASP A 56 21.16 -0.66 19.55
C ASP A 56 19.96 -0.62 18.59
N ALA A 57 19.24 -1.74 18.48
CA ALA A 57 18.03 -1.79 17.70
C ALA A 57 16.93 -0.93 18.34
N VAL A 58 16.22 -0.16 17.51
CA VAL A 58 15.13 0.73 17.93
C VAL A 58 13.81 0.15 17.46
N PHE A 59 12.87 0.01 18.39
CA PHE A 59 11.55 -0.55 18.17
C PHE A 59 10.45 0.47 18.42
N ARG A 60 9.35 0.29 17.71
CA ARG A 60 8.10 1.03 17.93
C ARG A 60 6.97 0.04 18.12
N LEU A 61 6.08 0.33 19.07
CA LEU A 61 4.85 -0.44 19.26
C LEU A 61 3.95 -0.27 18.04
N THR A 62 3.48 -1.38 17.46
CA THR A 62 2.56 -1.34 16.32
C THR A 62 1.10 -1.31 16.75
N LEU A 63 0.83 -1.55 18.05
CA LEU A 63 -0.50 -1.64 18.65
C LEU A 63 -0.53 -0.83 19.97
N PRO A 64 -1.69 -0.28 20.37
CA PRO A 64 -1.91 0.23 21.73
C PRO A 64 -1.65 -0.82 22.82
N LEU A 65 -1.25 -0.37 24.02
CA LEU A 65 -0.90 -1.29 25.12
C LEU A 65 -2.07 -2.19 25.56
N ASN A 66 -3.30 -1.66 25.54
CA ASN A 66 -4.52 -2.40 25.89
C ASN A 66 -4.93 -3.46 24.85
N GLU A 67 -4.27 -3.49 23.70
CA GLU A 67 -4.59 -4.39 22.58
C GLU A 67 -3.46 -5.37 22.25
N GLN A 68 -2.39 -5.41 23.06
CA GLN A 68 -1.25 -6.31 22.84
C GLN A 68 -1.65 -7.80 22.89
N ASP A 69 -2.66 -8.14 23.69
CA ASP A 69 -3.17 -9.50 23.86
C ASP A 69 -4.31 -9.84 22.87
N SER A 70 -4.69 -8.90 22.00
CA SER A 70 -5.78 -9.11 21.05
C SER A 70 -5.33 -10.04 19.91
N ILE A 71 -5.82 -11.28 19.94
CA ILE A 71 -5.71 -12.25 18.84
C ILE A 71 -6.76 -11.95 17.75
N ALA A 72 -7.65 -10.98 17.98
CA ALA A 72 -8.66 -10.65 17.00
C ALA A 72 -7.97 -10.15 15.72
N ILE A 73 -8.31 -10.78 14.60
CA ILE A 73 -7.84 -10.41 13.28
C ILE A 73 -8.99 -9.80 12.49
N CYS A 74 -8.69 -8.85 11.63
CA CYS A 74 -9.62 -8.41 10.60
C CYS A 74 -8.99 -8.67 9.22
N THR A 75 -9.83 -8.85 8.20
CA THR A 75 -9.35 -9.15 6.85
C THR A 75 -9.90 -8.18 5.80
N LEU A 76 -9.17 -7.99 4.71
CA LEU A 76 -9.59 -7.16 3.58
C LEU A 76 -9.35 -7.87 2.25
N ALA A 77 -10.44 -8.17 1.53
CA ALA A 77 -10.37 -8.57 0.14
C ALA A 77 -10.20 -7.34 -0.76
N THR A 78 -8.99 -7.11 -1.27
CA THR A 78 -8.67 -5.95 -2.12
C THR A 78 -8.96 -6.16 -3.60
N GLY A 79 -9.34 -7.38 -4.01
CA GLY A 79 -9.63 -7.71 -5.40
C GLY A 79 -8.38 -7.65 -6.29
N ARG A 80 -8.48 -6.93 -7.41
CA ARG A 80 -7.37 -6.79 -8.37
C ARG A 80 -6.19 -6.05 -7.73
N LYS A 81 -4.96 -6.54 -7.97
CA LYS A 81 -3.72 -5.89 -7.53
C LYS A 81 -3.73 -4.41 -7.91
N ASN A 82 -3.62 -3.56 -6.90
CA ASN A 82 -3.57 -2.11 -6.98
C ASN A 82 -2.41 -1.62 -6.11
N ARG A 83 -1.48 -0.86 -6.68
CA ARG A 83 -0.24 -0.47 -6.01
C ARG A 83 -0.47 0.37 -4.76
N PHE A 84 -1.40 1.33 -4.82
CA PHE A 84 -1.70 2.21 -3.69
C PHE A 84 -2.34 1.44 -2.55
N THR A 85 -3.31 0.58 -2.86
CA THR A 85 -3.95 -0.30 -1.88
C THR A 85 -2.92 -1.20 -1.21
N TYR A 86 -2.03 -1.83 -1.99
CA TYR A 86 -0.97 -2.69 -1.47
C TYR A 86 -0.06 -1.93 -0.49
N LYS A 87 0.36 -0.72 -0.85
CA LYS A 87 1.20 0.14 0.02
C LYS A 87 0.46 0.55 1.30
N LYS A 88 -0.83 0.87 1.22
CA LYS A 88 -1.66 1.17 2.39
C LYS A 88 -1.80 -0.07 3.30
N CYS A 89 -2.05 -1.25 2.75
CA CYS A 89 -2.15 -2.49 3.52
C CYS A 89 -0.84 -2.84 4.26
N LEU A 90 0.30 -2.73 3.59
CA LEU A 90 1.61 -2.95 4.23
C LEU A 90 1.88 -1.98 5.37
N ARG A 91 1.49 -0.70 5.22
CA ARG A 91 1.66 0.34 6.24
C ARG A 91 0.81 0.09 7.49
N LEU A 92 -0.35 -0.55 7.33
CA LEU A 92 -1.20 -0.99 8.43
C LEU A 92 -0.73 -2.30 9.08
N GLY A 93 0.48 -2.79 8.73
CA GLY A 93 1.00 -4.05 9.24
C GLY A 93 0.33 -5.29 8.66
N GLY A 94 -0.42 -5.14 7.55
CA GLY A 94 -1.13 -6.22 6.90
C GLY A 94 -0.19 -7.28 6.32
N LYS A 95 -0.62 -8.54 6.41
CA LYS A 95 0.04 -9.68 5.74
C LYS A 95 -0.89 -10.27 4.70
N TRP A 96 -0.36 -10.54 3.52
CA TRP A 96 -1.12 -11.18 2.45
C TRP A 96 -1.25 -12.68 2.72
N GLU A 97 -2.49 -13.19 2.78
CA GLU A 97 -2.80 -14.60 2.92
C GLU A 97 -3.25 -15.18 1.57
N PRO A 98 -2.38 -15.95 0.87
CA PRO A 98 -2.66 -16.41 -0.49
C PRO A 98 -3.81 -17.42 -0.60
N ILE A 99 -4.12 -18.17 0.47
CA ILE A 99 -5.20 -19.17 0.43
C ILE A 99 -6.57 -18.49 0.40
N LEU A 100 -6.75 -17.47 1.25
CA LEU A 100 -7.99 -16.68 1.30
C LEU A 100 -8.02 -15.60 0.22
N ASN A 101 -6.87 -15.24 -0.36
CA ASN A 101 -6.71 -14.12 -1.26
C ASN A 101 -7.17 -12.80 -0.61
N GLU A 102 -6.80 -12.64 0.66
CA GLU A 102 -7.14 -11.50 1.51
C GLU A 102 -5.90 -11.00 2.27
N TRP A 103 -5.95 -9.73 2.65
CA TRP A 103 -5.02 -9.19 3.64
C TRP A 103 -5.53 -9.47 5.04
N VAL A 104 -4.64 -9.88 5.93
CA VAL A 104 -4.92 -10.13 7.35
C VAL A 104 -4.20 -9.07 8.20
N PHE A 105 -4.92 -8.49 9.15
CA PHE A 105 -4.44 -7.44 10.04
C PHE A 105 -4.79 -7.76 11.49
N SER A 106 -4.12 -7.07 12.42
CA SER A 106 -4.57 -6.96 13.81
C SER A 106 -5.92 -6.24 13.88
N ALA A 107 -6.79 -6.60 14.83
CA ALA A 107 -8.04 -5.89 15.08
C ALA A 107 -7.86 -4.43 15.53
N SER A 108 -6.69 -4.08 16.05
CA SER A 108 -6.36 -2.68 16.42
C SER A 108 -6.53 -1.68 15.28
N VAL A 109 -6.28 -2.14 14.03
CA VAL A 109 -6.36 -1.30 12.84
C VAL A 109 -7.68 -1.50 12.11
N GLN A 110 -8.68 -2.12 12.76
CA GLN A 110 -9.95 -2.46 12.14
C GLN A 110 -10.68 -1.24 11.58
N GLU A 111 -10.63 -0.10 12.28
CA GLU A 111 -11.26 1.13 11.80
C GLU A 111 -10.61 1.64 10.50
N GLN A 112 -9.27 1.64 10.43
CA GLN A 112 -8.53 2.05 9.24
C GLN A 112 -8.72 1.05 8.09
N VAL A 113 -8.77 -0.24 8.40
CA VAL A 113 -9.07 -1.30 7.42
C VAL A 113 -10.48 -1.16 6.87
N GLU A 114 -11.47 -0.83 7.71
CA GLU A 114 -12.85 -0.62 7.29
C GLU A 114 -13.02 0.66 6.46
N ALA A 115 -12.29 1.74 6.79
CA ALA A 115 -12.21 2.93 5.96
C ALA A 115 -11.63 2.60 4.57
N LEU A 116 -10.53 1.83 4.53
CA LEU A 116 -9.94 1.38 3.27
C LEU A 116 -10.89 0.44 2.50
N ARG A 117 -11.63 -0.43 3.19
CA ARG A 117 -12.64 -1.33 2.60
C ARG A 117 -13.68 -0.54 1.84
N LYS A 118 -14.24 0.51 2.44
CA LYS A 118 -15.25 1.37 1.80
C LYS A 118 -14.76 1.95 0.48
N ILE A 119 -13.48 2.31 0.40
CA ILE A 119 -12.88 2.84 -0.83
C ILE A 119 -12.72 1.73 -1.87
N VAL A 120 -12.05 0.64 -1.49
CA VAL A 120 -11.60 -0.42 -2.41
C VAL A 120 -12.76 -1.26 -2.93
N GLN A 121 -13.80 -1.47 -2.10
CA GLN A 121 -14.98 -2.27 -2.42
C GLN A 121 -16.17 -1.41 -2.87
N SER A 122 -15.97 -0.12 -3.11
CA SER A 122 -17.01 0.74 -3.70
C SER A 122 -17.40 0.27 -5.10
N PRO A 123 -18.64 0.56 -5.56
CA PRO A 123 -19.11 0.13 -6.88
C PRO A 123 -18.15 0.58 -8.00
N PRO A 124 -17.73 -0.32 -8.90
CA PRO A 124 -16.81 0.03 -9.97
C PRO A 124 -17.49 0.89 -11.04
N LYS A 125 -16.82 1.94 -11.48
CA LYS A 125 -17.18 2.76 -12.64
C LYS A 125 -16.23 2.47 -13.79
N LEU A 126 -16.75 2.51 -15.02
CA LEU A 126 -15.91 2.46 -16.21
C LEU A 126 -15.33 3.85 -16.46
N VAL A 127 -14.00 3.97 -16.38
CA VAL A 127 -13.28 5.21 -16.63
C VAL A 127 -12.55 5.10 -17.96
N GLU A 128 -12.61 6.14 -18.76
CA GLU A 128 -11.77 6.34 -19.93
C GLU A 128 -10.81 7.49 -19.68
N VAL A 129 -9.52 7.22 -19.87
CA VAL A 129 -8.43 8.17 -19.64
C VAL A 129 -7.72 8.44 -20.97
N THR A 130 -7.51 9.71 -21.27
CA THR A 130 -6.80 10.20 -22.45
C THR A 130 -5.48 10.82 -22.03
N PHE A 131 -4.40 10.40 -22.67
CA PHE A 131 -3.05 10.96 -22.49
C PHE A 131 -2.87 12.13 -23.45
N HIS A 132 -2.62 13.34 -22.93
CA HIS A 132 -2.38 14.53 -23.76
C HIS A 132 -0.90 14.70 -24.11
N GLU A 133 -0.02 14.14 -23.28
CA GLU A 133 1.43 14.19 -23.46
C GLU A 133 2.02 12.79 -23.36
N THR A 134 3.28 12.65 -23.78
CA THR A 134 4.03 11.41 -23.58
C THR A 134 4.30 11.25 -22.10
N ILE A 135 3.75 10.20 -21.48
CA ILE A 135 4.04 9.87 -20.08
C ILE A 135 4.95 8.66 -20.04
N THR A 136 6.09 8.82 -19.37
CA THR A 136 7.02 7.76 -19.02
C THR A 136 7.34 7.84 -17.54
N MET A 137 7.46 6.69 -16.89
CA MET A 137 7.87 6.59 -15.50
C MET A 137 9.16 5.76 -15.44
N PRO A 138 10.33 6.40 -15.36
CA PRO A 138 11.59 5.68 -15.15
C PRO A 138 11.48 4.81 -13.90
N ASP A 139 12.00 3.58 -13.98
CA ASP A 139 12.04 2.61 -12.86
C ASP A 139 10.68 2.16 -12.31
N LYS A 140 9.56 2.51 -12.95
CA LYS A 140 8.21 2.15 -12.50
C LYS A 140 7.32 1.79 -13.68
N THR A 141 6.42 0.83 -13.47
CA THR A 141 5.34 0.57 -14.41
C THR A 141 4.32 1.70 -14.36
N LEU A 142 3.88 2.16 -15.53
CA LEU A 142 2.82 3.17 -15.64
C LEU A 142 1.50 2.59 -15.13
N SER A 143 0.79 3.34 -14.29
CA SER A 143 -0.50 2.96 -13.72
C SER A 143 -1.57 4.02 -13.92
N LEU A 144 -2.83 3.65 -13.76
CA LEU A 144 -3.92 4.62 -13.62
C LEU A 144 -4.72 4.22 -12.38
N PHE A 145 -4.88 5.16 -11.46
CA PHE A 145 -5.52 4.93 -10.17
C PHE A 145 -4.85 3.79 -9.37
N GLY A 146 -3.54 3.60 -9.54
CA GLY A 146 -2.76 2.51 -8.94
C GLY A 146 -2.87 1.16 -9.66
N PHE A 147 -3.64 1.06 -10.74
CA PHE A 147 -3.71 -0.14 -11.58
C PHE A 147 -2.68 -0.07 -12.70
N GLU A 148 -1.71 -0.99 -12.70
CA GLU A 148 -0.71 -1.10 -13.77
C GLU A 148 -1.37 -1.32 -15.13
N LEU A 149 -0.87 -0.62 -16.16
CA LEU A 149 -1.41 -0.68 -17.51
C LEU A 149 -0.96 -1.93 -18.25
N VAL A 150 0.33 -2.25 -18.16
CA VAL A 150 0.97 -3.33 -18.90
C VAL A 150 1.49 -4.37 -17.92
N LYS A 151 1.14 -5.64 -18.15
CA LYS A 151 1.60 -6.79 -17.36
C LYS A 151 2.95 -7.32 -17.86
N GLY A 152 3.23 -7.16 -19.15
CA GLY A 152 4.44 -7.66 -19.79
C GLY A 152 4.38 -7.52 -21.30
N MET A 153 5.06 -8.42 -22.02
CA MET A 153 5.17 -8.37 -23.47
C MET A 153 4.92 -9.76 -24.07
N TYR A 154 4.20 -9.81 -25.19
CA TYR A 154 4.08 -11.02 -26.00
C TYR A 154 5.36 -11.27 -26.81
N ALA A 155 5.51 -12.48 -27.36
CA ALA A 155 6.69 -12.89 -28.15
C ALA A 155 7.02 -11.93 -29.31
N HIS A 156 6.02 -11.28 -29.91
CA HIS A 156 6.20 -10.32 -31.01
C HIS A 156 6.41 -8.87 -30.57
N ARG A 157 6.90 -8.64 -29.34
CA ARG A 157 7.11 -7.30 -28.76
C ARG A 157 5.86 -6.44 -28.63
N ILE A 158 4.69 -7.07 -28.58
CA ILE A 158 3.41 -6.39 -28.37
C ILE A 158 3.17 -6.28 -26.85
N PRO A 159 2.92 -5.07 -26.30
CA PRO A 159 2.60 -4.91 -24.89
C PRO A 159 1.33 -5.67 -24.50
N MET A 160 1.44 -6.49 -23.47
CA MET A 160 0.32 -7.22 -22.89
C MET A 160 -0.34 -6.35 -21.82
N MET A 161 -1.50 -5.79 -22.15
CA MET A 161 -2.30 -5.02 -21.19
C MET A 161 -2.69 -5.86 -19.98
N HIS A 162 -2.72 -5.25 -18.81
CA HIS A 162 -3.12 -5.91 -17.57
C HIS A 162 -4.62 -6.24 -17.58
N LYS A 163 -5.03 -7.30 -16.88
CA LYS A 163 -6.44 -7.72 -16.77
C LYS A 163 -7.34 -6.56 -16.37
N GLY A 164 -8.38 -6.28 -17.16
CA GLY A 164 -9.33 -5.20 -16.92
C GLY A 164 -8.91 -3.83 -17.47
N VAL A 165 -7.78 -3.74 -18.17
CA VAL A 165 -7.31 -2.56 -18.90
C VAL A 165 -7.51 -2.80 -20.39
N GLN A 166 -8.11 -1.84 -21.08
CA GLN A 166 -8.35 -1.90 -22.52
C GLN A 166 -7.74 -0.67 -23.19
N LEU A 167 -6.85 -0.89 -24.15
CA LEU A 167 -6.41 0.15 -25.07
C LEU A 167 -7.50 0.37 -26.11
N LYS A 168 -7.97 1.62 -26.28
CA LYS A 168 -9.03 1.98 -27.23
C LYS A 168 -8.52 2.82 -28.41
N GLY A 169 -7.41 3.49 -28.24
CA GLY A 169 -6.77 4.29 -29.29
C GLY A 169 -5.37 4.71 -28.86
N GLY A 170 -4.56 5.11 -29.83
CA GLY A 170 -3.15 5.46 -29.65
C GLY A 170 -2.28 4.24 -29.31
N ASP A 171 -1.10 4.52 -28.73
CA ASP A 171 -0.03 3.54 -28.61
C ASP A 171 0.60 3.56 -27.20
N VAL A 172 0.75 2.36 -26.66
CA VAL A 172 1.52 2.10 -25.45
C VAL A 172 2.75 1.30 -25.86
N ILE A 173 3.92 1.68 -25.37
CA ILE A 173 5.19 1.00 -25.60
C ILE A 173 5.66 0.42 -24.27
N PHE A 174 6.16 -0.81 -24.29
CA PHE A 174 6.74 -1.46 -23.13
C PHE A 174 8.22 -1.76 -23.39
N VAL A 175 9.09 -1.15 -22.60
CA VAL A 175 10.53 -1.35 -22.67
C VAL A 175 10.91 -2.46 -21.70
N VAL A 176 11.48 -3.54 -22.24
CA VAL A 176 11.91 -4.72 -21.47
C VAL A 176 13.34 -4.63 -20.95
N GLU A 177 14.14 -3.70 -21.46
CA GLU A 177 15.48 -3.43 -20.95
C GLU A 177 15.39 -2.84 -19.55
N LYS A 178 16.33 -3.21 -18.67
CA LYS A 178 16.33 -2.71 -17.29
C LYS A 178 16.80 -1.24 -17.28
N PRO A 179 16.07 -0.33 -16.61
CA PRO A 179 14.83 -0.58 -15.90
C PRO A 179 13.60 -0.71 -16.81
N MET A 180 12.81 -1.76 -16.58
CA MET A 180 11.60 -2.02 -17.36
C MET A 180 10.59 -0.90 -17.09
N HIS A 181 10.04 -0.31 -18.15
CA HIS A 181 9.09 0.81 -18.02
C HIS A 181 8.06 0.82 -19.15
N THR A 182 6.98 1.55 -18.93
CA THR A 182 5.87 1.71 -19.88
C THR A 182 5.78 3.17 -20.31
N ILE A 183 5.64 3.40 -21.60
CA ILE A 183 5.48 4.72 -22.21
C ILE A 183 4.08 4.76 -22.84
N ALA A 184 3.30 5.78 -22.50
CA ALA A 184 2.04 6.08 -23.20
C ALA A 184 2.24 7.34 -24.05
N LEU A 185 1.92 7.25 -25.34
CA LEU A 185 2.07 8.38 -26.27
C LEU A 185 0.84 9.31 -26.22
N PRO A 186 0.97 10.57 -26.68
CA PRO A 186 -0.16 11.49 -26.81
C PRO A 186 -1.27 10.90 -27.68
N GLY A 187 -2.52 11.13 -27.31
CA GLY A 187 -3.69 10.57 -27.98
C GLY A 187 -4.00 9.12 -27.60
N THR A 188 -3.21 8.52 -26.69
CA THR A 188 -3.52 7.20 -26.12
C THR A 188 -4.78 7.27 -25.28
N ILE A 189 -5.69 6.32 -25.48
CA ILE A 189 -6.96 6.22 -24.77
C ILE A 189 -7.05 4.85 -24.11
N VAL A 190 -7.16 4.85 -22.78
CA VAL A 190 -7.24 3.63 -21.97
C VAL A 190 -8.57 3.59 -21.24
N ARG A 191 -9.22 2.41 -21.23
CA ARG A 191 -10.40 2.14 -20.41
C ARG A 191 -10.11 1.11 -19.34
N LEU A 192 -10.60 1.36 -18.13
CA LEU A 192 -10.52 0.44 -17.01
C LEU A 192 -11.68 0.65 -16.03
N HIS A 193 -12.00 -0.39 -15.28
CA HIS A 193 -12.94 -0.28 -14.16
C HIS A 193 -12.18 0.14 -12.90
N VAL A 194 -12.67 1.19 -12.24
CA VAL A 194 -12.08 1.75 -11.02
C VAL A 194 -13.21 1.90 -9.99
N PRO A 195 -13.02 1.49 -8.73
CA PRO A 195 -13.98 1.77 -7.65
C PRO A 195 -14.27 3.27 -7.57
N GLU A 196 -15.54 3.65 -7.48
CA GLU A 196 -15.97 5.07 -7.51
C GLU A 196 -15.22 5.92 -6.47
N SER A 197 -15.13 5.45 -5.24
CA SER A 197 -14.45 6.17 -4.16
C SER A 197 -12.93 6.29 -4.38
N MET A 198 -12.29 5.41 -5.17
CA MET A 198 -10.87 5.57 -5.54
C MET A 198 -10.66 6.71 -6.55
N ILE A 199 -11.66 7.05 -7.35
CA ILE A 199 -11.56 8.12 -8.34
C ILE A 199 -11.56 9.49 -7.63
N GLU A 200 -12.31 9.57 -6.54
CA GLU A 200 -12.50 10.78 -5.73
C GLU A 200 -11.39 10.99 -4.69
N ASP A 201 -10.73 9.91 -4.25
CA ASP A 201 -9.67 9.95 -3.24
C ASP A 201 -8.31 10.39 -3.86
N PRO A 202 -7.74 11.53 -3.41
CA PRO A 202 -6.44 12.01 -3.88
C PRO A 202 -5.29 11.01 -3.68
N ASP A 203 -5.36 10.16 -2.66
CA ASP A 203 -4.30 9.17 -2.36
C ASP A 203 -4.16 8.09 -3.44
N PHE A 204 -5.17 7.96 -4.29
CA PHE A 204 -5.20 7.00 -5.39
C PHE A 204 -4.91 7.66 -6.74
N ARG A 205 -4.55 8.95 -6.78
CA ARG A 205 -4.26 9.68 -8.00
C ARG A 205 -2.75 9.84 -8.21
N GLU A 206 -2.27 9.49 -9.39
CA GLU A 206 -0.88 9.72 -9.77
C GLU A 206 -0.59 11.20 -10.11
N ASP A 207 0.65 11.65 -9.85
CA ASP A 207 1.07 13.06 -10.03
C ASP A 207 0.92 13.56 -11.48
N TYR A 208 1.07 12.67 -12.46
CA TYR A 208 0.98 13.01 -13.89
C TYR A 208 -0.45 13.21 -14.40
N PHE A 209 -1.48 13.15 -13.54
CA PHE A 209 -2.85 13.47 -13.93
C PHE A 209 -3.04 14.93 -14.39
N GLY A 210 -2.06 15.82 -14.21
CA GLY A 210 -2.04 17.13 -14.86
C GLY A 210 -1.94 17.06 -16.39
N ALA A 211 -1.38 15.97 -16.94
CA ALA A 211 -1.23 15.71 -18.37
C ALA A 211 -2.26 14.72 -18.92
N LEU A 212 -3.27 14.38 -18.11
CA LEU A 212 -4.32 13.43 -18.45
C LEU A 212 -5.70 14.08 -18.30
N SER A 213 -6.66 13.66 -19.12
CA SER A 213 -8.07 13.86 -18.83
C SER A 213 -8.74 12.50 -18.66
N TYR A 214 -9.76 12.44 -17.81
CA TYR A 214 -10.58 11.24 -17.70
C TYR A 214 -12.06 11.57 -17.70
N ARG A 215 -12.88 10.62 -18.13
CA ARG A 215 -14.33 10.69 -18.05
C ARG A 215 -14.91 9.37 -17.58
N ILE A 216 -15.98 9.46 -16.80
CA ILE A 216 -16.76 8.29 -16.37
C ILE A 216 -17.76 7.97 -17.48
N ILE A 217 -17.67 6.75 -18.02
CA ILE A 217 -18.61 6.26 -19.01
C ILE A 217 -19.84 5.72 -18.27
N LYS A 218 -21.02 6.28 -18.60
CA LYS A 218 -22.29 5.73 -18.12
C LYS A 218 -22.44 4.30 -18.62
N GLN A 219 -22.45 3.33 -17.72
CA GLN A 219 -22.82 1.96 -18.06
C GLN A 219 -24.32 1.96 -18.42
N ARG A 220 -24.66 1.51 -19.63
CA ARG A 220 -26.05 1.18 -19.95
C ARG A 220 -26.43 -0.01 -19.07
N VAL A 221 -27.39 0.20 -18.18
CA VAL A 221 -28.05 -0.89 -17.46
C VAL A 221 -28.83 -1.67 -18.51
N ASN A 222 -28.26 -2.75 -19.04
CA ASN A 222 -29.04 -3.73 -19.76
C ASN A 222 -29.90 -4.45 -18.71
N ARG A 223 -31.19 -4.10 -18.68
CA ARG A 223 -32.23 -4.87 -18.00
C ARG A 223 -32.41 -6.22 -18.67
#